data_AF-A0A932R1W2-F1
#
_entry.id   AF-A0A932R1W2-F1
#
_cell.length_a   1.000
_cell.length_b   1.000
_cell.length_c   1.000
_cell.angle_alpha   90.00
_cell.angle_beta   90.00
_cell.angle_gamma   90.00
#
_symmetry.space_group_name_H-M   'P 1'
#
loop_
_entity.id
_entity.type
_entity.pdbx_description
1 polymer ?
#
loop_
_entity_poly.entity_id
_entity_poly.type
_entity_poly.pdbx_seq_one_letter_code
_entity_poly.pdbx_strand_id
1 'polypeptide(L)' 'MDMLKKLELYRLENRITQQDLAKELGVAFSTVSRWFNGKTTPGKIQQYHVEKYLNKKVRRK' A
#
# COMPACT_ATOMS: atom_id res chain seq x y z
N MET A 1 -10.27 0.21 7.41
CA MET A 1 -9.21 -0.53 8.14
C MET A 1 -8.74 -1.78 7.41
N ASP A 2 -9.64 -2.58 6.84
CA ASP A 2 -9.30 -3.86 6.18
C ASP A 2 -8.29 -3.73 5.01
N MET A 3 -8.42 -2.67 4.21
CA MET A 3 -7.59 -2.46 3.03
C MET A 3 -6.10 -2.19 3.33
N LEU A 4 -5.78 -1.38 4.35
CA LEU A 4 -4.39 -1.14 4.75
C LEU A 4 -3.75 -2.40 5.34
N LYS A 5 -4.52 -3.23 6.07
CA LYS A 5 -4.05 -4.51 6.58
C LYS A 5 -3.70 -5.47 5.45
N LYS A 6 -4.54 -5.55 4.42
CA LYS A 6 -4.24 -6.32 3.20
C LYS A 6 -2.98 -5.82 2.49
N LEU A 7 -2.81 -4.51 2.40
CA LEU A 7 -1.61 -3.90 1.82
C LEU A 7 -0.34 -4.24 2.61
N GLU A 8 -0.40 -4.19 3.93
CA GLU A 8 0.74 -4.51 4.80
C GLU A 8 1.10 -6.00 4.73
N LEU A 9 0.11 -6.90 4.77
CA LEU A 9 0.33 -8.33 4.59
C LEU A 9 0.98 -8.65 3.26
N TYR A 10 0.43 -8.11 2.15
CA TYR A 10 1.02 -8.27 0.83
C TYR A 10 2.48 -7.80 0.79
N ARG A 11 2.77 -6.62 1.37
CA ARG A 11 4.13 -6.07 1.45
C ARG A 11 5.08 -7.03 2.15
N LEU A 12 4.68 -7.59 3.30
CA LEU A 12 5.51 -8.49 4.09
C LEU A 12 5.74 -9.83 3.38
N GLU A 13 4.69 -10.43 2.83
CA GLU A 13 4.76 -11.70 2.09
C GLU A 13 5.69 -11.63 0.87
N ASN A 14 5.74 -10.47 0.22
CA ASN A 14 6.56 -10.24 -0.97
C ASN A 14 7.90 -9.55 -0.67
N ARG A 15 8.25 -9.38 0.62
CA ARG A 15 9.50 -8.73 1.08
C ARG A 15 9.70 -7.32 0.50
N ILE A 16 8.61 -6.58 0.30
CA ILE A 16 8.63 -5.22 -0.24
C ILE A 16 8.92 -4.23 0.90
N THR A 17 9.85 -3.29 0.70
CA THR A 17 10.10 -2.25 1.71
C THR A 17 8.99 -1.20 1.66
N GLN A 18 8.77 -0.45 2.75
CA GLN A 18 7.82 0.69 2.71
C GLN A 18 8.24 1.74 1.66
N GLN A 19 9.54 1.86 1.39
CA GLN A 19 10.08 2.77 0.38
C GLN A 19 9.77 2.30 -1.05
N ASP A 20 9.93 1.00 -1.33
CA ASP A 20 9.59 0.47 -2.66
C ASP A 20 8.08 0.45 -2.88
N LEU A 21 7.30 0.14 -1.84
CA LEU A 21 5.85 0.25 -1.91
C LEU A 21 5.41 1.69 -2.23
N ALA A 22 6.06 2.70 -1.64
CA ALA A 22 5.77 4.10 -1.93
C ALA A 22 6.08 4.46 -3.39
N LYS A 23 7.21 3.99 -3.94
CA LYS A 23 7.56 4.15 -5.36
C LYS A 23 6.51 3.49 -6.26
N GLU A 24 6.11 2.25 -5.94
CA GLU A 24 5.12 1.50 -6.72
C GLU A 24 3.71 2.13 -6.69
N LEU A 25 3.35 2.78 -5.58
CA LEU A 25 2.09 3.50 -5.42
C LEU A 25 2.13 4.97 -5.89
N GLY A 26 3.31 5.49 -6.26
CA GLY A 26 3.49 6.87 -6.68
C GLY A 26 3.26 7.90 -5.57
N VAL A 27 3.61 7.57 -4.32
CA VAL A 27 3.46 8.46 -3.16
C VAL A 27 4.78 8.61 -2.42
N ALA A 28 4.88 9.61 -1.53
CA ALA A 28 6.05 9.77 -0.68
C ALA A 28 6.16 8.63 0.35
N PHE A 29 7.39 8.27 0.74
CA PHE A 29 7.63 7.29 1.81
C PHE A 29 6.90 7.65 3.11
N SER A 30 6.92 8.94 3.47
CA SER A 30 6.26 9.45 4.68
C SER A 30 4.75 9.22 4.65
N THR A 31 4.12 9.20 3.47
CA THR A 31 2.70 8.89 3.30
C THR A 31 2.41 7.44 3.68
N VAL A 32 3.17 6.48 3.12
CA VAL A 32 3.03 5.04 3.43
C VAL A 32 3.32 4.77 4.91
N SER A 33 4.38 5.38 5.45
CA SER A 33 4.75 5.24 6.86
C SER A 33 3.63 5.72 7.79
N ARG A 34 3.00 6.87 7.50
CA ARG A 34 1.87 7.37 8.29
C ARG A 34 0.64 6.48 8.20
N TRP A 35 0.37 5.85 7.05
CA TRP A 35 -0.72 4.89 6.91
C TRP A 35 -0.54 3.67 7.80
N PHE A 36 0.63 3.04 7.78
CA PHE A 36 0.88 1.84 8.58
C PHE A 36 1.01 2.13 10.08
N ASN A 37 1.47 3.33 10.44
CA ASN A 37 1.49 3.77 11.84
C ASN A 37 0.15 4.35 12.34
N GLY A 38 -0.93 4.24 11.54
CA GLY A 38 -2.26 4.73 11.92
C GLY A 38 -2.37 6.24 12.11
N LYS A 39 -1.40 7.02 11.61
CA LYS A 39 -1.37 8.49 11.76
C LYS A 39 -2.27 9.21 10.77
N THR A 40 -2.52 8.60 9.61
CA THR A 40 -3.40 9.14 8.56
C THR A 40 -4.08 8.00 7.81
N THR A 41 -5.24 8.26 7.23
CA THR A 41 -5.89 7.34 6.30
C THR A 41 -5.67 7.78 4.85
N PRO A 42 -5.59 6.84 3.88
CA PRO A 42 -5.52 7.21 2.47
C PRO A 42 -6.82 7.91 2.04
N GLY A 43 -6.71 9.00 1.28
CA GLY A 43 -7.84 9.63 0.61
C GLY A 43 -8.40 8.77 -0.53
N LYS A 44 -9.56 9.14 -1.10
CA LYS A 44 -10.26 8.34 -2.13
C LYS A 44 -9.37 7.91 -3.31
N ILE A 45 -8.57 8.83 -3.85
CA ILE A 45 -7.64 8.54 -4.96
C ILE A 45 -6.59 7.50 -4.54
N GLN A 46 -6.01 7.68 -3.35
CA GLN A 46 -4.99 6.76 -2.82
C GLN A 46 -5.59 5.38 -2.53
N GLN A 47 -6.84 5.33 -2.05
CA GLN A 47 -7.57 4.08 -1.87
C GLN A 47 -7.73 3.35 -3.22
N TYR A 48 -8.20 4.05 -4.25
CA TYR A 48 -8.30 3.48 -5.60
C TYR A 48 -6.97 2.92 -6.12
N HIS A 49 -5.86 3.65 -5.94
CA HIS A 49 -4.54 3.19 -6.38
C HIS A 49 -4.05 1.95 -5.61
N VAL A 50 -4.26 1.88 -4.30
CA VAL A 50 -3.89 0.72 -3.48
C VAL A 50 -4.73 -0.51 -3.85
N GLU A 51 -6.04 -0.35 -4.06
CA GLU A 51 -6.90 -1.45 -4.52
C GLU A 51 -6.48 -1.96 -5.90
N LYS A 52 -6.23 -1.05 -6.84
CA LYS A 52 -5.74 -1.38 -8.17
C LYS A 52 -4.39 -2.08 -8.12
N TYR A 53 -3.50 -1.64 -7.24
CA TYR A 53 -2.19 -2.23 -7.01
C TYR A 53 -2.29 -3.69 -6.55
N LEU A 54 -3.10 -3.95 -5.51
CA LEU A 54 -3.33 -5.29 -4.98
C LEU A 54 -3.96 -6.21 -6.04
N ASN A 55 -4.99 -5.74 -6.76
CA ASN A 55 -5.65 -6.52 -7.80
C ASN A 55 -4.73 -6.87 -8.99
N LYS A 56 -3.84 -5.95 -9.38
CA LYS A 56 -2.89 -6.20 -10.49
C LYS A 56 -1.88 -7.29 -10.13
N LYS A 57 -1.46 -7.39 -8.87
CA LYS A 57 -0.44 -8.33 -8.43
C LYS A 57 -1.01 -9.73 -8.15
N VAL A 58 -2.26 -9.83 -7.72
CA VAL A 58 -2.96 -11.13 -7.59
C VAL A 58 -3.06 -11.86 -8.94
N ARG A 59 -3.29 -11.13 -10.04
CA ARG A 59 -3.39 -11.72 -11.38
C ARG A 59 -2.06 -12.13 -12.02
N ARG A 60 -0.92 -11.81 -11.38
CA ARG A 60 0.43 -12.10 -11.90
C ARG A 60 1.10 -13.28 -11.22
N LYS A 61 0.44 -13.88 -10.22
CA LYS A 61 0.88 -15.09 -9.51
C LYS A 61 0.11 -16.28 -10.08
#